data_AF-A0A9P5J7V9-F1
#
_entry.id   AF-A0A9P5J7V9-F1
#
_cell.length_a   1.000
_cell.length_b   1.000
_cell.length_c   1.000
_cell.angle_alpha   90.00
_cell.angle_beta   90.00
_cell.angle_gamma   90.00
#
_symmetry.space_group_name_H-M   'P 1'
#
loop_
_entity.id
_entity.type
_entity.pdbx_description
1 polymer ?
#
loop_
_entity_poly.entity_id
_entity_poly.type
_entity_poly.pdbx_seq_one_letter_code
_entity_poly.pdbx_strand_id
1 'polypeptide(L)'
;AQWCCDLNDGNGWWDEASSSLFSANSQYFNTQNWIKGLGAMATWAAGYDAVIGMSIRNELREIPVVESGSPWYTYAPKGATAIHTANPDLLIMMGGHLGDTDLSMLRSNPLDRSAWPNKVVWEYHTYSYSVGYDTSDCSVYETEMGAAAGFLLEQNESFTGPLWISEFGFGLNGANGTLSDGDSEYLSCLISYLTGNDADWSWWALQGDYYVRQGTVSSVESYGLLDSTWTDWQNPNGASLLGTMWDMTQGP
;
A
#
# COMPACT_ATOMS: atom_id res chain seq x y z
N ALA A 1 -17.81 8.92 10.55
CA ALA A 1 -16.79 8.42 9.61
C ALA A 1 -15.68 9.44 9.58
N GLN A 2 -14.46 9.03 9.90
CA GLN A 2 -13.25 9.84 9.84
C GLN A 2 -12.40 9.34 8.68
N TRP A 3 -11.61 10.22 8.05
CA TRP A 3 -10.66 9.83 7.02
C TRP A 3 -9.49 9.10 7.68
N CYS A 4 -9.11 7.95 7.13
CA CYS A 4 -7.89 7.22 7.49
C CYS A 4 -6.73 7.76 6.63
N CYS A 5 -5.46 7.71 7.03
CA CYS A 5 -4.93 7.06 8.23
C CYS A 5 -3.94 7.98 8.95
N ASP A 6 -4.47 9.00 9.64
CA ASP A 6 -3.63 9.89 10.47
C ASP A 6 -3.11 9.14 11.70
N LEU A 7 -1.93 9.52 12.22
CA LEU A 7 -1.33 8.95 13.44
C LEU A 7 -2.20 9.05 14.71
N ASN A 8 -3.30 9.79 14.66
CA ASN A 8 -4.23 10.00 15.78
C ASN A 8 -5.67 9.57 15.46
N ASP A 9 -5.88 8.81 14.38
CA ASP A 9 -7.21 8.36 13.97
C ASP A 9 -7.76 7.21 14.82
N GLY A 10 -6.92 6.62 15.67
CA GLY A 10 -7.25 5.52 16.57
C GLY A 10 -7.35 4.14 15.93
N ASN A 11 -6.83 4.00 14.71
CA ASN A 11 -6.77 2.77 13.92
C ASN A 11 -5.34 2.37 13.53
N GLY A 12 -4.30 2.95 14.13
CA GLY A 12 -2.90 2.67 13.82
C GLY A 12 -2.45 1.24 14.15
N TRP A 13 -3.02 0.63 15.20
CA TRP A 13 -2.75 -0.77 15.56
C TRP A 13 -4.01 -1.57 15.90
N TRP A 14 -3.87 -2.90 15.93
CA TRP A 14 -4.87 -3.82 16.48
C TRP A 14 -5.13 -3.54 17.98
N ASP A 15 -6.39 -3.50 18.40
CA ASP A 15 -6.76 -3.27 19.81
C ASP A 15 -6.14 -4.29 20.78
N GLU A 16 -5.89 -5.54 20.35
CA GLU A 16 -5.20 -6.56 21.14
C GLU A 16 -3.68 -6.36 21.21
N ALA A 17 -3.10 -5.54 20.33
CA ALA A 17 -1.71 -5.11 20.40
C ALA A 17 -1.49 -3.92 21.34
N SER A 18 -2.59 -3.24 21.71
CA SER A 18 -2.56 -2.02 22.51
C SER A 18 -1.86 -2.24 23.85
N SER A 19 -1.01 -1.29 24.23
CA SER A 19 -0.55 -1.12 25.61
C SER A 19 -1.25 0.07 26.28
N SER A 20 -1.19 0.15 27.61
CA SER A 20 -1.75 1.30 28.35
C SER A 20 -1.11 2.64 27.94
N LEU A 21 0.08 2.62 27.33
CA LEU A 21 0.79 3.82 26.90
C LEU A 21 0.23 4.39 25.58
N PHE A 22 -0.37 3.57 24.71
CA PHE A 22 -0.81 4.00 23.35
C PHE A 22 -2.20 3.52 22.95
N SER A 23 -3.06 3.18 23.92
CA SER A 23 -4.42 2.69 23.65
C SER A 23 -5.29 3.59 22.77
N ALA A 24 -5.01 4.91 22.76
CA ALA A 24 -5.68 5.84 21.87
C ALA A 24 -5.44 5.53 20.38
N ASN A 25 -4.28 4.95 20.02
CA ASN A 25 -3.92 4.62 18.63
C ASN A 25 -4.57 3.32 18.11
N SER A 26 -5.20 2.53 18.99
CA SER A 26 -5.81 1.24 18.60
C SER A 26 -7.28 1.12 18.98
N GLN A 27 -7.84 2.14 19.63
CA GLN A 27 -9.15 2.07 20.29
C GLN A 27 -10.33 1.74 19.35
N TYR A 28 -10.18 1.94 18.03
CA TYR A 28 -11.23 1.70 17.06
C TYR A 28 -11.01 0.46 16.19
N PHE A 29 -9.81 -0.13 16.20
CA PHE A 29 -9.49 -1.27 15.35
C PHE A 29 -9.68 -2.61 16.08
N ASN A 30 -10.91 -3.14 16.05
CA ASN A 30 -11.21 -4.40 16.73
C ASN A 30 -10.63 -5.62 16.02
N THR A 31 -9.65 -6.28 16.66
CA THR A 31 -8.88 -7.39 16.10
C THR A 31 -9.74 -8.58 15.70
N GLN A 32 -10.70 -8.96 16.55
CA GLN A 32 -11.55 -10.13 16.31
C GLN A 32 -12.55 -9.89 15.17
N ASN A 33 -13.09 -8.68 15.06
CA ASN A 33 -13.95 -8.30 13.94
C ASN A 33 -13.16 -8.24 12.63
N TRP A 34 -11.93 -7.73 12.66
CA TRP A 34 -11.03 -7.74 11.51
C TRP A 34 -10.75 -9.16 11.00
N ILE A 35 -10.35 -10.09 11.88
CA ILE A 35 -10.13 -11.50 11.51
C ILE A 35 -11.39 -12.14 10.91
N LYS A 36 -12.56 -11.93 11.54
CA LYS A 36 -13.85 -12.43 11.03
C LYS A 36 -14.21 -11.82 9.69
N GLY A 37 -13.97 -10.51 9.51
CA GLY A 37 -14.22 -9.79 8.27
C GLY A 37 -13.36 -10.30 7.13
N LEU A 38 -12.06 -10.52 7.36
CA LEU A 38 -11.16 -11.14 6.39
C LEU A 38 -11.66 -12.51 5.94
N GLY A 39 -12.01 -13.40 6.89
CA GLY A 39 -12.54 -14.72 6.55
C GLY A 39 -13.87 -14.66 5.79
N ALA A 40 -14.76 -13.73 6.15
CA ALA A 40 -16.04 -13.55 5.47
C ALA A 40 -15.86 -13.07 4.02
N MET A 41 -14.98 -12.08 3.79
CA MET A 41 -14.70 -11.57 2.45
C MET A 41 -13.95 -12.58 1.59
N ALA A 42 -13.02 -13.36 2.17
CA ALA A 42 -12.35 -14.45 1.47
C ALA A 42 -13.33 -15.55 1.02
N THR A 43 -14.29 -15.91 1.88
CA THR A 43 -15.37 -16.84 1.54
C THR A 43 -16.25 -16.30 0.41
N TRP A 44 -16.62 -15.02 0.49
CA TRP A 44 -17.41 -14.36 -0.56
C TRP A 44 -16.65 -14.33 -1.90
N ALA A 45 -15.35 -14.03 -1.87
CA ALA A 45 -14.50 -13.96 -3.06
C ALA A 45 -14.40 -15.28 -3.84
N ALA A 46 -14.63 -16.43 -3.20
CA ALA A 46 -14.63 -17.73 -3.88
C ALA A 46 -15.72 -17.84 -4.98
N GLY A 47 -16.73 -16.97 -4.96
CA GLY A 47 -17.73 -16.89 -6.02
C GLY A 47 -17.34 -16.03 -7.23
N TYR A 48 -16.14 -15.44 -7.24
CA TYR A 48 -15.73 -14.42 -8.21
C TYR A 48 -14.28 -14.63 -8.68
N ASP A 49 -14.11 -15.28 -9.84
CA ASP A 49 -12.79 -15.58 -10.43
C ASP A 49 -11.89 -14.36 -10.68
N ALA A 50 -12.49 -13.16 -10.79
CA ALA A 50 -11.76 -11.91 -10.96
C ALA A 50 -11.08 -11.40 -9.68
N VAL A 51 -11.44 -11.94 -8.51
CA VAL A 51 -10.81 -11.60 -7.23
C VAL A 51 -9.61 -12.51 -7.02
N ILE A 52 -8.41 -12.01 -7.33
CA ILE A 52 -7.17 -12.80 -7.32
C ILE A 52 -6.47 -12.82 -5.95
N GLY A 53 -6.80 -11.88 -5.06
CA GLY A 53 -6.17 -11.77 -3.76
C GLY A 53 -6.84 -10.77 -2.84
N MET A 54 -6.32 -10.69 -1.62
CA MET A 54 -6.80 -9.78 -0.58
C MET A 54 -5.62 -9.22 0.21
N SER A 55 -5.59 -7.90 0.38
CA SER A 55 -4.73 -7.26 1.38
C SER A 55 -5.24 -7.53 2.79
N ILE A 56 -4.30 -7.80 3.70
CA ILE A 56 -4.63 -8.04 5.09
C ILE A 56 -5.13 -6.77 5.78
N ARG A 57 -4.61 -5.59 5.41
CA ARG A 57 -4.89 -4.30 6.06
C ARG A 57 -4.13 -3.18 5.34
N ASN A 58 -4.80 -2.04 5.18
CA ASN A 58 -4.20 -0.79 4.71
C ASN A 58 -3.46 -0.05 5.83
N GLU A 59 -2.27 0.45 5.53
CA GLU A 59 -1.49 1.45 6.26
C GLU A 59 -1.42 1.25 7.78
N LEU A 60 -0.57 0.33 8.21
CA LEU A 60 -0.22 0.18 9.62
C LEU A 60 0.54 1.41 10.11
N ARG A 61 -0.08 2.23 10.96
CA ARG A 61 0.45 3.53 11.41
C ARG A 61 0.82 3.46 12.89
N GLU A 62 1.92 2.82 13.21
CA GLU A 62 2.49 2.91 14.54
C GLU A 62 2.98 4.33 14.85
N ILE A 63 2.97 4.72 16.13
CA ILE A 63 3.60 5.95 16.60
C ILE A 63 5.12 5.73 16.53
N PRO A 64 5.85 6.40 15.61
CA PRO A 64 7.27 6.14 15.39
C PRO A 64 8.08 6.36 16.66
N VAL A 65 9.20 5.63 16.81
CA VAL A 65 10.13 5.66 17.97
C VAL A 65 9.55 5.07 19.26
N VAL A 66 8.24 5.04 19.40
CA VAL A 66 7.55 4.76 20.66
C VAL A 66 6.88 3.39 20.65
N GLU A 67 6.31 2.99 19.53
CA GLU A 67 5.73 1.66 19.32
C GLU A 67 6.71 0.76 18.54
N SER A 68 6.81 -0.51 18.93
CA SER A 68 7.65 -1.49 18.24
C SER A 68 6.91 -2.12 17.07
N GLY A 69 7.63 -2.56 16.03
CA GLY A 69 7.04 -3.38 14.96
C GLY A 69 6.62 -4.81 15.37
N SER A 70 6.91 -5.23 16.61
CA SER A 70 6.61 -6.58 17.12
C SER A 70 5.15 -7.06 16.92
N PRO A 71 4.11 -6.22 17.11
CA PRO A 71 2.73 -6.63 16.86
C PRO A 71 2.49 -7.14 15.43
N TRP A 72 3.20 -6.60 14.43
CA TRP A 72 3.05 -7.05 13.05
C TRP A 72 3.30 -8.55 12.92
N TYR A 73 4.39 -9.07 13.49
CA TYR A 73 4.72 -10.50 13.49
C TYR A 73 3.72 -11.37 14.25
N THR A 74 2.86 -10.77 15.09
CA THR A 74 1.80 -11.50 15.80
C THR A 74 0.48 -11.48 15.03
N TYR A 75 0.12 -10.34 14.44
CA TYR A 75 -1.22 -10.12 13.90
C TYR A 75 -1.30 -10.22 12.38
N ALA A 76 -0.28 -9.79 11.63
CA ALA A 76 -0.28 -9.95 10.17
C ALA A 76 -0.41 -11.45 9.76
N PRO A 77 0.27 -12.40 10.43
CA PRO A 77 0.06 -13.83 10.17
C PRO A 77 -1.35 -14.33 10.51
N LYS A 78 -2.04 -13.74 11.50
CA LYS A 78 -3.43 -14.09 11.81
C LYS A 78 -4.37 -13.68 10.67
N GLY A 79 -4.14 -12.52 10.08
CA GLY A 79 -4.89 -12.05 8.90
C GLY A 79 -4.66 -12.97 7.69
N ALA A 80 -3.40 -13.26 7.39
CA ALA A 80 -3.03 -14.21 6.33
C ALA A 80 -3.66 -15.59 6.55
N THR A 81 -3.59 -16.12 7.77
CA THR A 81 -4.21 -17.41 8.14
C THR A 81 -5.73 -17.38 7.93
N ALA A 82 -6.40 -16.29 8.33
CA ALA A 82 -7.85 -16.16 8.19
C ALA A 82 -8.29 -16.16 6.71
N ILE A 83 -7.57 -15.44 5.85
CA ILE A 83 -7.80 -15.43 4.41
C ILE A 83 -7.55 -16.83 3.83
N HIS A 84 -6.36 -17.39 4.06
CA HIS A 84 -5.97 -18.68 3.48
C HIS A 84 -6.88 -19.85 3.89
N THR A 85 -7.29 -19.87 5.16
CA THR A 85 -8.20 -20.90 5.69
C THR A 85 -9.57 -20.83 5.03
N ALA A 86 -10.06 -19.62 4.76
CA ALA A 86 -11.38 -19.41 4.16
C ALA A 86 -11.37 -19.60 2.64
N ASN A 87 -10.29 -19.19 1.97
CA ASN A 87 -10.10 -19.36 0.54
C ASN A 87 -8.62 -19.53 0.21
N PRO A 88 -8.16 -20.77 -0.03
CA PRO A 88 -6.76 -21.04 -0.29
C PRO A 88 -6.32 -20.65 -1.70
N ASP A 89 -7.21 -20.23 -2.60
CA ASP A 89 -6.86 -19.86 -3.97
C ASP A 89 -6.32 -18.42 -4.04
N LEU A 90 -6.75 -17.54 -3.14
CA LEU A 90 -6.34 -16.14 -3.09
C LEU A 90 -4.84 -15.94 -2.80
N LEU A 91 -4.25 -14.93 -3.45
CA LEU A 91 -3.03 -14.28 -2.99
C LEU A 91 -3.31 -13.42 -1.75
N ILE A 92 -2.29 -13.22 -0.92
CA ILE A 92 -2.36 -12.49 0.33
C ILE A 92 -1.37 -11.34 0.26
N MET A 93 -1.89 -10.12 0.11
CA MET A 93 -1.07 -8.90 0.08
C MET A 93 -0.74 -8.49 1.51
N MET A 94 0.55 -8.27 1.78
CA MET A 94 1.08 -8.00 3.12
C MET A 94 1.89 -6.71 3.13
N GLY A 95 1.25 -5.66 3.64
CA GLY A 95 1.86 -4.36 3.91
C GLY A 95 2.82 -4.37 5.09
N GLY A 96 3.71 -3.38 5.10
CA GLY A 96 4.74 -3.19 6.12
C GLY A 96 4.31 -2.28 7.26
N HIS A 97 5.29 -1.57 7.81
CA HIS A 97 5.16 -0.59 8.87
C HIS A 97 5.04 0.84 8.29
N LEU A 98 4.78 1.82 9.16
CA LEU A 98 4.82 3.26 8.84
C LEU A 98 3.85 3.72 7.73
N GLY A 99 2.72 3.04 7.58
CA GLY A 99 1.77 3.28 6.50
C GLY A 99 2.17 2.55 5.22
N ASP A 100 2.65 1.30 5.36
CA ASP A 100 3.14 0.45 4.28
C ASP A 100 4.34 1.03 3.52
N THR A 101 5.13 1.88 4.18
CA THR A 101 6.36 2.48 3.62
C THR A 101 7.63 1.84 4.19
N ASP A 102 7.55 0.78 4.99
CA ASP A 102 8.76 0.11 5.49
C ASP A 102 8.55 -1.41 5.66
N LEU A 103 9.26 -2.21 4.85
CA LEU A 103 9.34 -3.67 4.96
C LEU A 103 10.74 -4.15 5.38
N SER A 104 11.65 -3.24 5.75
CA SER A 104 13.06 -3.54 6.02
C SER A 104 13.28 -4.51 7.18
N MET A 105 12.31 -4.62 8.10
CA MET A 105 12.34 -5.60 9.19
C MET A 105 12.43 -7.05 8.68
N LEU A 106 11.92 -7.34 7.48
CA LEU A 106 11.97 -8.67 6.88
C LEU A 106 13.38 -9.09 6.44
N ARG A 107 14.32 -8.16 6.26
CA ARG A 107 15.73 -8.48 5.95
C ARG A 107 16.38 -9.30 7.06
N SER A 108 16.13 -8.90 8.30
CA SER A 108 16.78 -9.49 9.48
C SER A 108 15.92 -10.54 10.18
N ASN A 109 14.59 -10.48 10.00
CA ASN A 109 13.65 -11.44 10.57
C ASN A 109 12.60 -11.86 9.54
N PRO A 110 12.95 -12.66 8.52
CA PRO A 110 12.01 -13.11 7.50
C PRO A 110 10.76 -13.77 8.11
N LEU A 111 9.58 -13.44 7.56
CA LEU A 111 8.32 -14.02 8.01
C LEU A 111 8.26 -15.53 7.70
N ASP A 112 7.88 -16.35 8.69
CA ASP A 112 7.54 -17.76 8.44
C ASP A 112 6.21 -17.84 7.69
N ARG A 113 6.27 -18.32 6.44
CA ARG A 113 5.14 -18.47 5.51
C ARG A 113 4.73 -19.94 5.32
N SER A 114 5.25 -20.86 6.12
CA SER A 114 5.06 -22.31 5.93
C SER A 114 3.59 -22.76 5.94
N ALA A 115 2.71 -22.03 6.61
CA ALA A 115 1.28 -22.30 6.66
C ALA A 115 0.48 -21.76 5.44
N TRP A 116 1.09 -20.95 4.57
CA TRP A 116 0.50 -20.41 3.33
C TRP A 116 1.57 -20.31 2.23
N PRO A 117 2.15 -21.45 1.80
CA PRO A 117 3.25 -21.46 0.85
C PRO A 117 2.84 -20.85 -0.50
N ASN A 118 3.70 -19.99 -1.05
CA ASN A 118 3.52 -19.34 -2.35
C ASN A 118 2.26 -18.45 -2.46
N LYS A 119 1.79 -17.88 -1.34
CA LYS A 119 0.61 -17.00 -1.32
C LYS A 119 0.89 -15.53 -1.09
N VAL A 120 2.04 -15.19 -0.52
CA VAL A 120 2.34 -13.80 -0.12
C VAL A 120 2.78 -12.97 -1.32
N VAL A 121 2.17 -11.79 -1.44
CA VAL A 121 2.64 -10.67 -2.25
C VAL A 121 2.96 -9.54 -1.27
N TRP A 122 4.13 -8.92 -1.39
CA TRP A 122 4.51 -7.78 -0.55
C TRP A 122 3.85 -6.51 -1.06
N GLU A 123 3.31 -5.72 -0.15
CA GLU A 123 2.53 -4.52 -0.47
C GLU A 123 3.28 -3.29 0.02
N TYR A 124 3.41 -2.27 -0.83
CA TYR A 124 4.23 -1.10 -0.53
C TYR A 124 3.62 0.19 -1.07
N HIS A 125 3.68 1.25 -0.27
CA HIS A 125 3.19 2.58 -0.61
C HIS A 125 4.35 3.54 -0.83
N THR A 126 4.25 4.40 -1.85
CA THR A 126 5.23 5.47 -2.06
C THR A 126 4.53 6.75 -2.49
N TYR A 127 4.96 7.86 -1.90
CA TYR A 127 4.53 9.21 -2.24
C TYR A 127 5.73 10.16 -2.13
N SER A 128 5.68 11.31 -2.80
CA SER A 128 6.74 12.31 -2.77
C SER A 128 7.06 12.86 -1.37
N TYR A 129 6.12 12.74 -0.43
CA TYR A 129 6.25 13.18 0.96
C TYR A 129 6.45 12.02 1.94
N SER A 130 6.56 10.78 1.45
CA SER A 130 6.85 9.63 2.31
C SER A 130 8.20 9.86 3.01
N VAL A 131 8.24 9.63 4.32
CA VAL A 131 9.40 9.95 5.15
C VAL A 131 10.60 9.11 4.71
N GLY A 132 11.73 9.77 4.48
CA GLY A 132 12.97 9.10 4.09
C GLY A 132 13.13 8.90 2.59
N TYR A 133 12.38 9.63 1.76
CA TYR A 133 12.57 9.68 0.31
C TYR A 133 13.10 11.02 -0.17
N ASP A 134 14.25 11.02 -0.84
CA ASP A 134 14.76 12.15 -1.62
C ASP A 134 14.42 11.93 -3.10
N THR A 135 13.35 12.58 -3.56
CA THR A 135 12.88 12.47 -4.94
C THR A 135 13.61 13.39 -5.91
N SER A 136 14.56 14.22 -5.43
CA SER A 136 15.34 15.13 -6.27
C SER A 136 16.54 14.45 -6.96
N ASP A 137 16.92 13.26 -6.49
CA ASP A 137 17.93 12.40 -7.09
C ASP A 137 17.41 10.97 -7.19
N CYS A 138 17.12 10.53 -8.42
CA CYS A 138 16.56 9.19 -8.64
C CYS A 138 17.47 8.06 -8.15
N SER A 139 18.80 8.24 -8.14
CA SER A 139 19.70 7.21 -7.61
C SER A 139 19.54 7.06 -6.09
N VAL A 140 19.26 8.16 -5.38
CA VAL A 140 18.99 8.14 -3.94
C VAL A 140 17.62 7.51 -3.69
N TYR A 141 16.59 7.98 -4.40
CA TYR A 141 15.25 7.41 -4.34
C TYR A 141 15.22 5.89 -4.60
N GLU A 142 15.89 5.42 -5.64
CA GLU A 142 15.98 3.99 -5.96
C GLU A 142 16.72 3.20 -4.88
N THR A 143 17.75 3.79 -4.26
CA THR A 143 18.47 3.17 -3.14
C THR A 143 17.58 3.05 -1.91
N GLU A 144 16.79 4.08 -1.60
CA GLU A 144 15.85 4.09 -0.48
C GLU A 144 14.72 3.09 -0.69
N MET A 145 14.12 3.06 -1.89
CA MET A 145 13.09 2.07 -2.26
C MET A 145 13.66 0.64 -2.20
N GLY A 146 14.88 0.45 -2.71
CA GLY A 146 15.63 -0.79 -2.61
C GLY A 146 15.85 -1.24 -1.17
N ALA A 147 16.22 -0.29 -0.30
CA ALA A 147 16.43 -0.52 1.13
C ALA A 147 15.13 -0.95 1.84
N ALA A 148 14.04 -0.25 1.58
CA ALA A 148 12.75 -0.41 2.25
C ALA A 148 11.95 -1.64 1.78
N ALA A 149 11.94 -1.93 0.47
CA ALA A 149 11.12 -3.01 -0.10
C ALA A 149 11.75 -3.74 -1.29
N GLY A 150 12.56 -3.08 -2.13
CA GLY A 150 13.07 -3.68 -3.37
C GLY A 150 13.89 -4.96 -3.17
N PHE A 151 14.55 -5.11 -2.03
CA PHE A 151 15.25 -6.35 -1.70
C PHE A 151 14.38 -7.60 -1.65
N LEU A 152 13.07 -7.45 -1.49
CA LEU A 152 12.14 -8.57 -1.47
C LEU A 152 12.09 -9.29 -2.84
N LEU A 153 12.59 -8.65 -3.89
CA LEU A 153 12.77 -9.22 -5.22
C LEU A 153 14.10 -9.98 -5.38
N GLU A 154 15.05 -9.87 -4.43
CA GLU A 154 16.30 -10.62 -4.46
C GLU A 154 16.01 -12.13 -4.41
N GLN A 155 16.54 -12.88 -5.39
CA GLN A 155 16.20 -14.28 -5.59
C GLN A 155 16.93 -15.22 -4.61
N ASN A 156 16.26 -16.32 -4.25
CA ASN A 156 16.76 -17.39 -3.36
C ASN A 156 16.95 -17.00 -1.89
N GLU A 157 16.28 -15.93 -1.45
CA GLU A 157 16.24 -15.52 -0.07
C GLU A 157 14.93 -15.98 0.59
N SER A 158 14.95 -16.10 1.92
CA SER A 158 13.77 -16.55 2.68
C SER A 158 12.61 -15.53 2.64
N PHE A 159 12.91 -14.26 2.39
CA PHE A 159 11.92 -13.18 2.21
C PHE A 159 11.48 -13.00 0.75
N THR A 160 12.10 -13.67 -0.23
CA THR A 160 11.80 -13.48 -1.65
C THR A 160 10.30 -13.62 -1.91
N GLY A 161 9.74 -12.68 -2.66
CA GLY A 161 8.34 -12.70 -3.09
C GLY A 161 8.01 -11.55 -4.05
N PRO A 162 6.88 -11.64 -4.77
CA PRO A 162 6.40 -10.56 -5.62
C PRO A 162 6.21 -9.27 -4.81
N LEU A 163 6.52 -8.13 -5.41
CA LEU A 163 6.32 -6.80 -4.84
C LEU A 163 5.22 -6.08 -5.63
N TRP A 164 4.25 -5.53 -4.91
CA TRP A 164 3.18 -4.72 -5.46
C TRP A 164 3.23 -3.34 -4.83
N ILE A 165 3.49 -2.32 -5.64
CA ILE A 165 3.32 -0.92 -5.24
C ILE A 165 1.83 -0.60 -5.30
N SER A 166 1.10 -0.93 -4.23
CA SER A 166 -0.37 -0.86 -4.19
C SER A 166 -0.90 0.56 -4.19
N GLU A 167 -0.11 1.53 -3.70
CA GLU A 167 -0.47 2.93 -3.72
C GLU A 167 0.72 3.84 -4.05
N PHE A 168 0.49 4.67 -5.06
CA PHE A 168 1.27 5.87 -5.34
C PHE A 168 0.38 6.91 -6.02
N GLY A 169 0.76 8.19 -5.93
CA GLY A 169 0.03 9.25 -6.61
C GLY A 169 0.65 10.62 -6.43
N PHE A 170 0.18 11.57 -7.22
CA PHE A 170 0.61 12.96 -7.21
C PHE A 170 -0.51 13.88 -7.69
N GLY A 171 -0.35 15.19 -7.50
CA GLY A 171 -1.37 16.17 -7.88
C GLY A 171 -1.60 16.22 -9.39
N LEU A 172 -2.83 15.94 -9.82
CA LEU A 172 -3.25 15.93 -11.23
C LEU A 172 -4.04 17.17 -11.65
N ASN A 173 -4.34 18.08 -10.71
CA ASN A 173 -5.17 19.26 -10.93
C ASN A 173 -4.44 20.48 -11.52
N GLY A 174 -3.23 20.29 -12.07
CA GLY A 174 -2.46 21.38 -12.69
C GLY A 174 -3.05 21.85 -14.03
N ALA A 175 -2.86 23.13 -14.34
CA ALA A 175 -3.42 23.74 -15.55
C ALA A 175 -2.81 23.14 -16.83
N ASN A 176 -3.63 22.89 -17.84
CA ASN A 176 -3.19 22.32 -19.13
C ASN A 176 -2.39 21.01 -19.01
N GLY A 177 -2.66 20.23 -17.96
CA GLY A 177 -2.04 18.93 -17.73
C GLY A 177 -0.59 18.97 -17.23
N THR A 178 -0.12 20.11 -16.73
CA THR A 178 1.20 20.24 -16.10
C THR A 178 1.21 19.66 -14.70
N LEU A 179 2.32 19.04 -14.30
CA LEU A 179 2.60 18.68 -12.91
C LEU A 179 3.39 19.79 -12.22
N SER A 180 3.44 19.78 -10.88
CA SER A 180 4.44 20.57 -10.16
C SER A 180 5.85 20.02 -10.43
N ASP A 181 6.88 20.83 -10.25
CA ASP A 181 8.27 20.37 -10.44
C ASP A 181 8.57 19.15 -9.55
N GLY A 182 8.15 19.18 -8.28
CA GLY A 182 8.35 18.07 -7.35
C GLY A 182 7.55 16.81 -7.72
N ASP A 183 6.31 16.94 -8.19
CA ASP A 183 5.54 15.79 -8.68
C ASP A 183 6.16 15.19 -9.96
N SER A 184 6.70 16.04 -10.84
CA SER A 184 7.38 15.61 -12.06
C SER A 184 8.69 14.88 -11.76
N GLU A 185 9.48 15.36 -10.80
CA GLU A 185 10.72 14.72 -10.35
C GLU A 185 10.41 13.35 -9.71
N TYR A 186 9.46 13.32 -8.77
CA TYR A 186 9.00 12.09 -8.13
C TYR A 186 8.50 11.05 -9.14
N LEU A 187 7.60 11.44 -10.05
CA LEU A 187 7.10 10.54 -11.09
C LEU A 187 8.23 9.98 -11.96
N SER A 188 9.19 10.83 -12.35
CA SER A 188 10.34 10.39 -13.16
C SER A 188 11.16 9.32 -12.43
N CYS A 189 11.43 9.51 -11.14
CA CYS A 189 12.18 8.52 -10.36
C CYS A 189 11.38 7.24 -10.11
N LEU A 190 10.07 7.34 -9.91
CA LEU A 190 9.20 6.17 -9.76
C LEU A 190 9.13 5.35 -11.06
N ILE A 191 9.00 6.00 -12.22
CA ILE A 191 9.04 5.30 -13.52
C ILE A 191 10.39 4.59 -13.70
N SER A 192 11.50 5.27 -13.39
CA SER A 192 12.85 4.67 -13.46
C SER A 192 12.95 3.42 -12.60
N TYR A 193 12.53 3.51 -11.33
CA TYR A 193 12.53 2.40 -10.40
C TYR A 193 11.65 1.23 -10.87
N LEU A 194 10.38 1.49 -11.21
CA LEU A 194 9.43 0.45 -11.58
C LEU A 194 9.83 -0.24 -12.89
N THR A 195 10.25 0.50 -13.90
CA THR A 195 10.68 -0.10 -15.18
C THR A 195 12.02 -0.84 -15.08
N GLY A 196 12.78 -0.62 -14.00
CA GLY A 196 14.02 -1.34 -13.68
C GLY A 196 13.85 -2.54 -12.76
N ASN A 197 12.65 -2.84 -12.26
CA ASN A 197 12.39 -3.90 -11.27
C ASN A 197 11.12 -4.72 -11.62
N ASP A 198 11.04 -5.95 -11.10
CA ASP A 198 9.86 -6.84 -11.25
C ASP A 198 8.75 -6.53 -10.23
N ALA A 199 8.28 -5.28 -10.21
CA ALA A 199 7.20 -4.86 -9.31
C ALA A 199 5.93 -4.51 -10.09
N ASP A 200 4.79 -5.03 -9.63
CA ASP A 200 3.47 -4.61 -10.11
C ASP A 200 3.05 -3.30 -9.41
N TRP A 201 2.04 -2.60 -9.92
CA TRP A 201 1.64 -1.31 -9.37
C TRP A 201 0.13 -1.04 -9.42
N SER A 202 -0.33 -0.12 -8.57
CA SER A 202 -1.69 0.41 -8.57
C SER A 202 -1.69 1.89 -8.16
N TRP A 203 -2.48 2.67 -8.88
CA TRP A 203 -2.52 4.13 -8.74
C TRP A 203 -3.56 4.56 -7.70
N TRP A 204 -3.17 5.45 -6.79
CA TRP A 204 -4.07 6.21 -5.94
C TRP A 204 -4.42 7.57 -6.58
N ALA A 205 -5.64 7.81 -7.02
CA ALA A 205 -6.78 6.88 -7.04
C ALA A 205 -7.61 7.03 -8.33
N LEU A 206 -8.58 6.15 -8.54
CA LEU A 206 -9.46 6.22 -9.71
C LEU A 206 -10.50 7.35 -9.59
N GLN A 207 -11.06 7.57 -8.39
CA GLN A 207 -12.19 8.48 -8.21
C GLN A 207 -11.85 9.95 -8.52
N GLY A 208 -12.81 10.70 -9.07
CA GLY A 208 -12.67 12.14 -9.29
C GLY A 208 -13.24 13.01 -8.17
N ASP A 209 -14.19 12.48 -7.40
CA ASP A 209 -14.72 13.13 -6.20
C ASP A 209 -15.17 12.12 -5.15
N TYR A 210 -15.48 12.65 -3.96
CA TYR A 210 -16.01 11.89 -2.84
C TYR A 210 -17.48 12.24 -2.63
N TYR A 211 -18.32 11.23 -2.42
CA TYR A 211 -19.70 11.45 -1.99
C TYR A 211 -19.75 12.32 -0.72
N VAL A 212 -18.93 11.99 0.28
CA VAL A 212 -18.62 12.84 1.44
C VAL A 212 -17.18 12.60 1.88
N ARG A 213 -16.39 13.67 2.03
CA ARG A 213 -15.05 13.63 2.63
C ARG A 213 -14.94 14.70 3.71
N GLN A 214 -14.65 14.28 4.94
CA GLN A 214 -14.49 15.16 6.11
C GLN A 214 -15.63 16.18 6.28
N GLY A 215 -16.87 15.77 5.99
CA GLY A 215 -18.07 16.62 6.10
C GLY A 215 -18.37 17.48 4.86
N THR A 216 -17.52 17.45 3.85
CA THR A 216 -17.74 18.12 2.57
C THR A 216 -18.29 17.14 1.53
N VAL A 217 -19.43 17.50 0.93
CA VAL A 217 -20.05 16.74 -0.16
C VAL A 217 -19.35 17.08 -1.48
N SER A 218 -19.13 16.09 -2.34
CA SER A 218 -18.50 16.26 -3.66
C SER A 218 -17.17 17.00 -3.60
N SER A 219 -16.35 16.67 -2.58
CA SER A 219 -14.97 17.13 -2.55
C SER A 219 -14.22 16.46 -3.68
N VAL A 220 -13.56 17.26 -4.53
CA VAL A 220 -12.70 16.75 -5.60
C VAL A 220 -11.54 15.96 -5.00
N GLU A 221 -11.19 14.83 -5.61
CA GLU A 221 -9.92 14.14 -5.40
C GLU A 221 -8.89 14.76 -6.34
N SER A 222 -7.85 15.40 -5.80
CA SER A 222 -6.83 16.09 -6.60
C SER A 222 -5.77 15.14 -7.17
N TYR A 223 -5.72 13.91 -6.69
CA TYR A 223 -4.85 12.82 -7.14
C TYR A 223 -5.61 11.83 -8.04
N GLY A 224 -6.87 12.14 -8.36
CA GLY A 224 -7.80 11.26 -9.03
C GLY A 224 -7.52 11.16 -10.53
N LEU A 225 -7.57 9.95 -11.09
CA LEU A 225 -7.44 9.80 -12.54
C LEU A 225 -8.63 10.43 -13.28
N LEU A 226 -9.84 10.27 -12.74
CA LEU A 226 -11.06 10.80 -13.33
C LEU A 226 -11.37 12.21 -12.83
N ASP A 227 -12.05 13.01 -13.66
CA ASP A 227 -12.60 14.29 -13.23
C ASP A 227 -13.84 14.11 -12.34
N SER A 228 -14.28 15.19 -11.69
CA SER A 228 -15.47 15.16 -10.81
C SER A 228 -16.79 14.86 -11.53
N THR A 229 -16.80 14.82 -12.87
CA THR A 229 -17.97 14.43 -13.66
C THR A 229 -17.99 12.94 -13.97
N TRP A 230 -16.89 12.22 -13.69
CA TRP A 230 -16.69 10.81 -14.00
C TRP A 230 -16.81 10.49 -15.50
N THR A 231 -16.52 11.47 -16.36
CA THR A 231 -16.66 11.31 -17.83
C THR A 231 -15.33 11.39 -18.58
N ASP A 232 -14.31 12.01 -18.00
CA ASP A 232 -12.98 12.15 -18.60
C ASP A 232 -11.89 12.13 -17.52
N TRP A 233 -10.63 12.22 -17.95
CA TRP A 233 -9.47 12.32 -17.06
C TRP A 233 -9.39 13.69 -16.38
N GLN A 234 -9.00 13.72 -15.10
CA GLN A 234 -8.73 14.98 -14.39
C GLN A 234 -7.57 15.75 -15.04
N ASN A 235 -6.51 15.03 -15.40
CA ASN A 235 -5.41 15.54 -16.20
C ASN A 235 -5.52 14.96 -17.62
N PRO A 236 -5.63 15.77 -18.68
CA PRO A 236 -5.77 15.27 -20.05
C PRO A 236 -4.57 14.43 -20.51
N ASN A 237 -3.41 14.55 -19.84
CA ASN A 237 -2.22 13.76 -20.10
C ASN A 237 -2.08 12.54 -19.17
N GLY A 238 -3.05 12.28 -18.27
CA GLY A 238 -2.95 11.30 -17.18
C GLY A 238 -2.39 9.94 -17.61
N ALA A 239 -2.98 9.31 -18.62
CA ALA A 239 -2.49 8.04 -19.15
C ALA A 239 -1.05 8.13 -19.70
N SER A 240 -0.72 9.21 -20.40
CA SER A 240 0.61 9.40 -21.00
C SER A 240 1.71 9.70 -19.98
N LEU A 241 1.36 10.23 -18.81
CA LEU A 241 2.31 10.52 -17.73
C LEU A 241 2.99 9.25 -17.21
N LEU A 242 2.27 8.12 -17.18
CA LEU A 242 2.83 6.83 -16.76
C LEU A 242 3.78 6.20 -17.79
N GLY A 243 3.76 6.68 -19.04
CA GLY A 243 4.71 6.28 -20.07
C GLY A 243 4.89 4.77 -20.20
N THR A 244 6.14 4.31 -20.06
CA THR A 244 6.54 2.91 -20.19
C THR A 244 6.09 2.00 -19.06
N MET A 245 5.51 2.53 -17.98
CA MET A 245 4.93 1.68 -16.92
C MET A 245 3.79 0.80 -17.43
N TRP A 246 3.07 1.23 -18.48
CA TRP A 246 2.03 0.43 -19.13
C TRP A 246 2.57 -0.80 -19.87
N ASP A 247 3.84 -0.75 -20.27
CA ASP A 247 4.51 -1.80 -21.02
C ASP A 247 5.26 -2.77 -20.10
N MET A 248 5.22 -2.54 -18.79
CA MET A 248 5.83 -3.44 -17.82
C MET A 248 5.19 -4.83 -17.92
N THR A 249 6.05 -5.82 -18.08
CA THR A 249 5.69 -7.24 -18.04
C THR A 249 6.48 -7.89 -16.93
N GLN A 250 5.96 -8.97 -16.34
CA GLN A 250 6.72 -9.79 -15.39
C GLN A 250 8.09 -10.16 -15.98
N GLY A 251 9.17 -9.82 -15.29
CA GLY A 251 10.53 -10.02 -15.77
C GLY A 251 11.58 -9.89 -14.67
N PRO A 252 12.57 -10.80 -14.61
CA PRO A 252 13.44 -11.03 -13.46
C PRO A 252 14.32 -9.85 -13.04
#